data_AF-A0AAN6XIK6-F1
#
_entry.id   AF-A0AAN6XIK6-F1
#
_cell.length_a   1.000
_cell.length_b   1.000
_cell.length_c   1.000
_cell.angle_alpha   90.00
_cell.angle_beta   90.00
_cell.angle_gamma   90.00
#
_symmetry.space_group_name_H-M   'P 1'
#
loop_
_entity.id
_entity.type
_entity.pdbx_description
1 polymer ?
#
loop_
_entity_poly.entity_id
_entity_poly.type
_entity_poly.pdbx_seq_one_letter_code
_entity_poly.pdbx_strand_id
1 'polypeptide(L)'
;MSTTSFLEASASPIPYKQIRALFNTQTITLYQAYNPAIATAAVTHQKLNASPLFKTTRMTWIKPSWAWMLCRSGYSFKDPNQSRILALSINHSDFLWLLSQGVVSHRNPEEKEKDGGKKLTGVRIQWDPERDVKMEKLRHRSIQIGIPGGEVCERWLGMIVKIEDLTDKARELKRVIDERPEVMVEELREMGLVPEERVFEIEDGEVRKKLGMDWPSSEVSVE
;
A
#
# COMPACT_ATOMS: atom_id res chain seq x y z
N MET A 1 -39.08 34.64 0.97
CA MET A 1 -38.85 33.66 2.05
C MET A 1 -38.89 32.26 1.45
N SER A 2 -38.07 31.38 2.00
CA SER A 2 -38.05 29.91 1.82
C SER A 2 -37.28 29.34 0.62
N THR A 3 -35.96 29.34 0.81
CA THR A 3 -35.02 28.24 0.56
C THR A 3 -35.51 26.91 1.13
N THR A 4 -35.32 25.80 0.41
CA THR A 4 -34.93 24.46 0.94
C THR A 4 -34.32 23.68 -0.23
N SER A 5 -33.01 23.70 -0.44
CA SER A 5 -32.00 22.81 0.16
C SER A 5 -32.19 21.34 -0.24
N PHE A 6 -31.39 20.89 -1.20
CA PHE A 6 -31.22 19.48 -1.57
C PHE A 6 -30.41 18.78 -0.48
N LEU A 7 -30.86 17.58 -0.08
CA LEU A 7 -30.16 16.72 0.88
C LEU A 7 -28.77 16.34 0.35
N GLU A 8 -27.72 16.82 1.01
CA GLU A 8 -26.41 16.19 0.97
C GLU A 8 -26.50 14.84 1.71
N ALA A 9 -26.30 13.75 0.98
CA ALA A 9 -26.09 12.44 1.59
C ALA A 9 -24.78 12.48 2.41
N SER A 10 -24.89 12.37 3.73
CA SER A 10 -23.74 12.36 4.63
C SER A 10 -22.89 11.11 4.39
N ALA A 11 -21.82 11.23 3.61
CA ALA A 11 -20.77 10.23 3.62
C ALA A 11 -20.10 10.28 5.00
N SER A 12 -20.18 9.18 5.77
CA SER A 12 -19.39 9.05 7.01
C SER A 12 -17.92 9.40 6.74
N PRO A 13 -17.26 10.14 7.64
CA PRO A 13 -15.87 10.53 7.43
C PRO A 13 -15.01 9.28 7.27
N ILE A 14 -14.12 9.29 6.27
CA ILE A 14 -13.16 8.23 6.01
C ILE A 14 -12.38 7.91 7.31
N PRO A 15 -12.32 6.64 7.77
CA PRO A 15 -11.57 6.26 8.95
C PRO A 15 -10.10 6.67 8.87
N TYR A 16 -9.50 7.06 10.00
CA TYR A 16 -8.11 7.53 10.04
C TYR A 16 -7.12 6.47 9.56
N LYS A 17 -7.36 5.19 9.82
CA LYS A 17 -6.58 4.06 9.31
C LYS A 17 -7.51 3.10 8.57
N GLN A 18 -7.27 2.92 7.28
CA GLN A 18 -8.02 1.98 6.45
C GLN A 18 -7.12 1.38 5.38
N ILE A 19 -7.38 0.14 4.99
CA ILE A 19 -6.71 -0.47 3.85
C ILE A 19 -7.59 -0.22 2.63
N ARG A 20 -7.09 0.56 1.66
CA ARG A 20 -7.69 0.66 0.33
C ARG A 20 -6.79 -0.05 -0.67
N ALA A 21 -7.40 -0.79 -1.58
CA ALA A 21 -6.67 -1.55 -2.59
C ALA A 21 -7.54 -1.82 -3.82
N LEU A 22 -6.87 -2.18 -4.92
CA LEU A 22 -7.52 -2.82 -6.07
C LEU A 22 -7.64 -4.32 -5.79
N PHE A 23 -8.86 -4.85 -5.79
CA PHE A 23 -9.11 -6.27 -5.58
C PHE A 23 -10.38 -6.74 -6.31
N ASN A 24 -10.39 -8.01 -6.69
CA ASN A 24 -11.55 -8.73 -7.19
C ASN A 24 -12.01 -9.77 -6.14
N THR A 25 -12.87 -10.72 -6.52
CA THR A 25 -13.41 -11.73 -5.61
C THR A 25 -12.39 -12.73 -5.07
N GLN A 26 -11.20 -12.82 -5.67
CA GLN A 26 -10.19 -13.83 -5.33
C GLN A 26 -8.89 -13.20 -4.83
N THR A 27 -8.49 -12.08 -5.46
CA THR A 27 -7.15 -11.52 -5.31
C THR A 27 -7.17 -10.04 -4.97
N ILE A 28 -6.10 -9.60 -4.30
CA ILE A 28 -5.78 -8.21 -3.98
C ILE A 28 -4.44 -7.85 -4.64
N THR A 29 -4.34 -6.62 -5.12
CA THR A 29 -3.13 -6.06 -5.74
C THR A 29 -2.27 -5.35 -4.69
N LEU A 30 -0.98 -5.66 -4.71
CA LEU A 30 0.04 -5.05 -3.87
C LEU A 30 1.17 -4.53 -4.75
N TYR A 31 1.68 -3.34 -4.46
CA TYR A 31 2.70 -2.69 -5.27
C TYR A 31 4.07 -2.72 -4.62
N GLN A 32 5.09 -2.91 -5.46
CA GLN A 32 6.50 -2.78 -5.12
C GLN A 32 7.26 -2.12 -6.26
N ALA A 33 8.46 -1.61 -5.98
CA ALA A 33 9.33 -1.06 -7.00
C ALA A 33 10.73 -1.66 -6.94
N TYR A 34 11.32 -1.90 -8.12
CA TYR A 34 12.59 -2.58 -8.29
C TYR A 34 13.41 -1.95 -9.42
N ASN A 35 14.67 -2.38 -9.55
CA ASN A 35 15.50 -2.06 -10.71
C ASN A 35 15.03 -2.85 -11.95
N PRO A 36 15.45 -2.44 -13.17
CA PRO A 36 15.00 -3.08 -14.41
C PRO A 36 15.31 -4.57 -14.50
N ALA A 37 16.46 -5.03 -14.01
CA ALA A 37 16.86 -6.44 -14.07
C ALA A 37 15.96 -7.34 -13.21
N ILE A 38 15.61 -6.91 -11.99
CA ILE A 38 14.67 -7.65 -11.14
C ILE A 38 13.27 -7.65 -11.76
N ALA A 39 12.78 -6.48 -12.16
CA ALA A 39 11.43 -6.34 -12.69
C ALA A 39 11.20 -7.15 -13.97
N THR A 40 12.15 -7.08 -14.92
CA THR A 40 12.06 -7.83 -16.18
C THR A 40 12.04 -9.34 -15.92
N ALA A 41 12.94 -9.84 -15.07
CA ALA A 41 12.95 -11.26 -14.73
C ALA A 41 11.66 -11.68 -14.00
N ALA A 42 11.18 -10.86 -13.08
CA ALA A 42 9.98 -11.14 -12.31
C ALA A 42 8.73 -11.27 -13.18
N VAL A 43 8.56 -10.35 -14.14
CA VAL A 43 7.41 -10.36 -15.06
C VAL A 43 7.53 -11.52 -16.04
N THR A 44 8.69 -11.72 -16.66
CA THR A 44 8.91 -12.79 -17.65
C THR A 44 8.67 -14.19 -17.05
N HIS A 45 9.15 -14.41 -15.82
CA HIS A 45 9.06 -15.72 -15.17
C HIS A 45 7.90 -15.84 -14.19
N GLN A 46 7.08 -14.79 -14.04
CA GLN A 46 6.03 -14.70 -13.02
C GLN A 46 6.53 -15.09 -11.62
N LYS A 47 7.76 -14.69 -11.29
CA LYS A 47 8.45 -15.09 -10.06
C LYS A 47 9.38 -13.97 -9.58
N LEU A 48 9.04 -13.35 -8.46
CA LEU A 48 9.70 -12.13 -8.00
C LEU A 48 11.20 -12.30 -7.71
N ASN A 49 11.63 -13.49 -7.29
CA ASN A 49 13.03 -13.85 -7.07
C ASN A 49 13.70 -14.56 -8.27
N ALA A 50 13.19 -14.38 -9.50
CA ALA A 50 13.81 -14.95 -10.70
C ALA A 50 15.17 -14.33 -11.04
N SER A 51 15.44 -13.09 -10.60
CA SER A 51 16.75 -12.45 -10.74
C SER A 51 17.65 -12.76 -9.55
N PRO A 52 18.95 -13.06 -9.74
CA PRO A 52 19.90 -13.22 -8.64
C PRO A 52 20.15 -11.92 -7.86
N LEU A 53 19.70 -10.77 -8.39
CA LEU A 53 19.77 -9.49 -7.70
C LEU A 53 18.68 -9.34 -6.63
N PHE A 54 17.64 -10.18 -6.65
CA PHE A 54 16.64 -10.20 -5.60
C PHE A 54 17.21 -10.88 -4.35
N LYS A 55 17.26 -10.16 -3.23
CA LYS A 55 17.77 -10.68 -1.96
C LYS A 55 16.61 -11.08 -1.05
N THR A 56 16.52 -12.35 -0.69
CA THR A 56 15.53 -12.89 0.24
C THR A 56 15.91 -12.67 1.71
N THR A 57 17.12 -12.16 1.98
CA THR A 57 17.64 -11.93 3.33
C THR A 57 17.31 -10.55 3.89
N ARG A 58 16.83 -9.61 3.07
CA ARG A 58 16.46 -8.25 3.49
C ARG A 58 14.95 -8.11 3.62
N MET A 59 14.53 -7.17 4.46
CA MET A 59 13.15 -6.71 4.51
C MET A 59 12.73 -6.16 3.14
N THR A 60 11.54 -6.53 2.67
CA THR A 60 10.89 -5.92 1.51
C THR A 60 9.55 -5.30 1.91
N TRP A 61 9.12 -4.24 1.22
CA TRP A 61 7.93 -3.49 1.60
C TRP A 61 6.89 -3.54 0.50
N ILE A 62 5.66 -3.91 0.85
CA ILE A 62 4.49 -3.96 -0.05
C ILE A 62 3.49 -2.88 0.34
N LYS A 63 2.74 -2.37 -0.64
CA LYS A 63 1.75 -1.29 -0.45
C LYS A 63 0.48 -1.64 -1.20
N PRO A 64 -0.69 -1.66 -0.56
CA PRO A 64 -1.95 -1.80 -1.27
C PRO A 64 -2.37 -0.53 -2.03
N SER A 65 -1.94 0.65 -1.58
CA SER A 65 -2.25 1.95 -2.19
C SER A 65 -1.32 2.28 -3.37
N TRP A 66 -1.90 2.53 -4.53
CA TRP A 66 -1.22 2.98 -5.75
C TRP A 66 -0.57 4.34 -5.55
N ALA A 67 -1.32 5.30 -5.02
CA ALA A 67 -0.83 6.65 -4.77
C ALA A 67 0.34 6.64 -3.77
N TRP A 68 0.26 5.82 -2.71
CA TRP A 68 1.37 5.66 -1.77
C TRP A 68 2.60 5.04 -2.44
N MET A 69 2.43 4.06 -3.34
CA MET A 69 3.55 3.53 -4.12
C MET A 69 4.19 4.61 -5.00
N LEU A 70 3.39 5.40 -5.72
CA LEU A 70 3.88 6.48 -6.57
C LEU A 70 4.64 7.54 -5.75
N CYS A 71 4.16 7.89 -4.56
CA CYS A 71 4.85 8.83 -3.69
C CYS A 71 6.24 8.32 -3.28
N ARG A 72 6.34 7.02 -3.01
CA ARG A 72 7.58 6.40 -2.58
C ARG A 72 8.59 6.25 -3.71
N SER A 73 8.15 5.98 -4.94
CA SER A 73 9.01 5.84 -6.12
C SER A 73 9.18 7.13 -6.95
N GLY A 74 8.45 8.21 -6.62
CA GLY A 74 8.35 9.41 -7.45
C GLY A 74 7.91 9.08 -8.88
N TYR A 75 6.80 8.33 -9.01
CA TYR A 75 6.29 7.85 -10.31
C TYR A 75 7.31 7.04 -11.14
N SER A 76 8.24 6.33 -10.48
CA SER A 76 9.40 5.62 -11.06
C SER A 76 10.65 6.45 -11.36
N PHE A 77 10.65 7.75 -11.07
CA PHE A 77 11.78 8.64 -11.40
C PHE A 77 12.72 8.94 -10.23
N LYS A 78 12.36 8.60 -8.99
CA LYS A 78 13.10 9.04 -7.79
C LYS A 78 14.42 8.31 -7.55
N ASP A 79 14.46 7.02 -7.83
CA ASP A 79 15.59 6.15 -7.52
C ASP A 79 15.74 5.11 -8.65
N PRO A 80 16.90 5.06 -9.35
CA PRO A 80 17.17 4.06 -10.38
C PRO A 80 16.94 2.60 -9.93
N ASN A 81 17.15 2.30 -8.65
CA ASN A 81 16.90 0.97 -8.08
C ASN A 81 15.41 0.66 -7.80
N GLN A 82 14.54 1.64 -8.01
CA GLN A 82 13.08 1.56 -7.86
C GLN A 82 12.37 2.17 -9.08
N SER A 83 13.00 2.05 -10.25
CA SER A 83 12.56 2.64 -11.51
C SER A 83 11.54 1.80 -12.29
N ARG A 84 11.21 0.61 -11.80
CA ARG A 84 10.12 -0.23 -12.31
C ARG A 84 9.12 -0.52 -11.21
N ILE A 85 7.83 -0.28 -11.48
CA ILE A 85 6.75 -0.49 -10.51
C ILE A 85 5.96 -1.74 -10.91
N LEU A 86 5.90 -2.70 -10.01
CA LEU A 86 5.19 -3.96 -10.21
C LEU A 86 3.90 -3.99 -9.40
N ALA A 87 2.83 -4.48 -10.03
CA ALA A 87 1.63 -4.94 -9.36
C ALA A 87 1.72 -6.45 -9.14
N LEU A 88 1.52 -6.88 -7.89
CA LEU A 88 1.58 -8.25 -7.43
C LEU A 88 0.20 -8.67 -6.96
N SER A 89 -0.42 -9.64 -7.61
CA SER A 89 -1.69 -10.20 -7.14
C SER A 89 -1.43 -11.36 -6.19
N ILE A 90 -2.14 -11.39 -5.06
CA ILE A 90 -2.15 -12.51 -4.10
C ILE A 90 -3.60 -12.83 -3.71
N ASN A 91 -3.85 -14.04 -3.23
CA ASN A 91 -5.18 -14.41 -2.74
C ASN A 91 -5.55 -13.62 -1.46
N HIS A 92 -6.85 -13.38 -1.26
CA HIS A 92 -7.33 -12.71 -0.05
C HIS A 92 -6.93 -13.44 1.24
N SER A 93 -7.00 -14.78 1.23
CA SER A 93 -6.59 -15.61 2.38
C SER A 93 -5.11 -15.43 2.74
N ASP A 94 -4.24 -15.34 1.74
CA ASP A 94 -2.81 -15.12 1.94
C ASP A 94 -2.53 -13.71 2.46
N PHE A 95 -3.27 -12.72 1.97
CA PHE A 95 -3.17 -11.35 2.47
C PHE A 95 -3.62 -11.24 3.93
N LEU A 96 -4.76 -11.83 4.28
CA LEU A 96 -5.25 -11.87 5.66
C LEU A 96 -4.27 -12.62 6.58
N TRP A 97 -3.68 -13.71 6.09
CA TRP A 97 -2.62 -14.39 6.84
C TRP A 97 -1.43 -13.45 7.10
N LEU A 98 -0.92 -12.74 6.09
CA LEU A 98 0.18 -11.77 6.28
C LEU A 98 -0.16 -10.70 7.31
N LEU A 99 -1.38 -10.15 7.26
CA LEU A 99 -1.85 -9.15 8.21
C LEU A 99 -1.94 -9.71 9.64
N SER A 100 -2.38 -10.96 9.81
CA SER A 100 -2.43 -11.62 11.13
C SER A 100 -1.05 -11.84 11.76
N GLN A 101 0.01 -11.88 10.95
CA GLN A 101 1.41 -11.92 11.41
C GLN A 101 1.98 -10.52 11.73
N GLY A 102 1.19 -9.47 11.53
CA GLY A 102 1.58 -8.09 11.63
C GLY A 102 1.99 -7.66 13.05
N VAL A 103 3.01 -6.83 13.15
CA VAL A 103 3.36 -6.10 14.37
C VAL A 103 3.57 -4.63 14.05
N VAL A 104 2.80 -3.77 14.72
CA VAL A 104 2.81 -2.32 14.47
C VAL A 104 4.11 -1.69 14.93
N SER A 105 4.71 -0.89 14.05
CA SER A 105 6.00 -0.24 14.24
C SER A 105 6.01 0.77 15.38
N HIS A 106 4.92 1.51 15.51
CA HIS A 106 4.69 2.50 16.56
C HIS A 106 3.73 1.88 17.57
N ARG A 107 4.25 1.01 18.43
CA ARG A 107 3.47 0.44 19.54
C ARG A 107 2.95 1.54 20.46
N ASN A 108 1.76 1.31 21.04
CA ASN A 108 1.28 2.11 22.16
C ASN A 108 2.34 2.07 23.29
N PRO A 109 2.64 3.19 23.97
CA PRO A 109 3.55 3.24 25.12
C PRO A 109 3.48 2.04 26.08
N GLU A 110 2.27 1.58 26.44
CA GLU A 110 2.07 0.43 27.34
C GLU A 110 2.64 -0.90 26.81
N GLU A 111 2.64 -1.10 25.49
CA GLU A 111 3.21 -2.30 24.86
C GLU A 111 4.72 -2.18 24.67
N LYS A 112 5.26 -0.96 24.61
CA LYS A 112 6.72 -0.74 24.58
C LYS A 112 7.35 -1.09 25.91
N GLU A 113 6.70 -0.74 27.02
CA GLU A 113 7.18 -1.06 28.38
C GLU A 113 7.19 -2.57 28.64
N LYS A 114 6.17 -3.29 28.17
CA LYS A 114 6.05 -4.76 28.36
C LYS A 114 7.11 -5.59 27.62
N ASP A 115 7.64 -5.12 26.48
CA ASP A 115 8.55 -5.91 25.63
C ASP A 115 10.04 -5.60 25.85
N GLY A 116 10.38 -4.69 26.78
CA GLY A 116 11.76 -4.46 27.22
C GLY A 116 12.77 -4.13 26.12
N GLY A 117 12.32 -3.56 24.99
CA GLY A 117 13.19 -3.20 23.86
C GLY A 117 13.62 -4.36 22.95
N LYS A 118 12.97 -5.52 23.01
CA LYS A 118 13.26 -6.64 22.08
C LYS A 118 13.04 -6.25 20.62
N LYS A 119 13.92 -6.77 19.76
CA LYS A 119 13.85 -6.56 18.31
C LYS A 119 12.57 -7.19 17.79
N LEU A 120 11.71 -6.38 17.18
CA LEU A 120 10.45 -6.81 16.58
C LEU A 120 10.70 -7.90 15.52
N THR A 121 10.29 -9.13 15.82
CA THR A 121 10.26 -10.25 14.88
C THR A 121 8.87 -10.35 14.26
N GLY A 122 8.80 -10.56 12.94
CA GLY A 122 7.53 -10.72 12.22
C GLY A 122 7.27 -9.68 11.14
N VAL A 123 6.05 -9.74 10.57
CA VAL A 123 5.61 -8.83 9.50
C VAL A 123 5.44 -7.43 10.08
N ARG A 124 6.17 -6.45 9.56
CA ARG A 124 6.19 -5.09 10.10
C ARG A 124 5.00 -4.30 9.56
N ILE A 125 4.21 -3.67 10.42
CA ILE A 125 3.10 -2.81 10.00
C ILE A 125 3.45 -1.34 10.25
N GLN A 126 3.30 -0.51 9.22
CA GLN A 126 3.42 0.95 9.29
C GLN A 126 2.16 1.59 8.74
N TRP A 127 1.66 2.60 9.45
CA TRP A 127 0.59 3.48 8.99
C TRP A 127 1.22 4.81 8.62
N ASP A 128 1.43 5.05 7.33
CA ASP A 128 2.06 6.27 6.81
C ASP A 128 1.01 7.29 6.38
N PRO A 129 1.35 8.59 6.25
CA PRO A 129 0.43 9.57 5.68
C PRO A 129 0.01 9.16 4.27
N GLU A 130 -1.30 9.04 4.02
CA GLU A 130 -1.79 8.81 2.65
C GLU A 130 -1.61 10.07 1.82
N ARG A 131 -1.48 9.89 0.51
CA ARG A 131 -1.49 10.98 -0.46
C ARG A 131 -2.40 10.67 -1.63
N ASP A 132 -2.85 11.70 -2.32
CA ASP A 132 -3.44 11.51 -3.63
C ASP A 132 -2.37 11.29 -4.71
N VAL A 133 -2.82 11.05 -5.94
CA VAL A 133 -1.96 10.83 -7.10
C VAL A 133 -1.22 12.09 -7.57
N LYS A 134 -1.54 13.27 -7.01
CA LYS A 134 -0.83 14.53 -7.22
C LYS A 134 0.16 14.85 -6.08
N MET A 135 0.34 13.89 -5.15
CA MET A 135 1.23 13.97 -3.99
C MET A 135 0.74 14.85 -2.84
N GLU A 136 -0.53 15.24 -2.80
CA GLU A 136 -1.10 16.01 -1.69
C GLU A 136 -1.47 15.11 -0.52
N LYS A 137 -1.22 15.58 0.72
CA LYS A 137 -1.49 14.79 1.94
C LYS A 137 -2.99 14.65 2.17
N LEU A 138 -3.44 13.44 2.49
CA LEU A 138 -4.81 13.16 2.90
C LEU A 138 -4.92 13.06 4.43
N ARG A 139 -6.17 13.17 4.93
CA ARG A 139 -6.46 13.12 6.37
C ARG A 139 -6.41 11.71 6.98
N HIS A 140 -6.28 10.68 6.16
CA HIS A 140 -6.18 9.29 6.58
C HIS A 140 -4.80 8.71 6.28
N ARG A 141 -4.57 7.48 6.72
CA ARG A 141 -3.29 6.76 6.64
C ARG A 141 -3.40 5.58 5.69
N SER A 142 -2.29 5.28 5.02
CA SER A 142 -2.09 4.06 4.24
C SER A 142 -1.29 3.05 5.03
N ILE A 143 -1.57 1.78 4.81
CA ILE A 143 -0.74 0.70 5.33
C ILE A 143 0.48 0.47 4.42
N GLN A 144 1.65 0.30 5.05
CA GLN A 144 2.84 -0.25 4.42
C GLN A 144 3.28 -1.48 5.24
N ILE A 145 3.47 -2.61 4.55
CA ILE A 145 3.69 -3.91 5.19
C ILE A 145 5.11 -4.37 4.85
N GLY A 146 5.92 -4.59 5.86
CA GLY A 146 7.30 -5.05 5.76
C GLY A 146 7.37 -6.56 5.93
N ILE A 147 7.76 -7.25 4.87
CA ILE A 147 8.00 -8.68 4.83
C ILE A 147 9.46 -8.95 5.25
N PRO A 148 9.71 -9.57 6.42
CA PRO A 148 11.08 -9.87 6.85
C PRO A 148 11.70 -10.92 5.93
N GLY A 149 13.04 -10.91 5.87
CA GLY A 149 13.79 -11.92 5.12
C GLY A 149 13.68 -13.33 5.70
N GLY A 150 14.27 -14.30 5.01
CA GLY A 150 14.25 -15.71 5.41
C GLY A 150 12.90 -16.37 5.12
N GLU A 151 12.43 -17.23 6.02
CA GLU A 151 11.26 -18.09 5.80
C GLU A 151 9.98 -17.32 5.44
N VAL A 152 9.74 -16.18 6.08
CA VAL A 152 8.56 -15.35 5.77
C VAL A 152 8.64 -14.77 4.37
N CYS A 153 9.84 -14.39 3.90
CA CYS A 153 10.05 -13.95 2.53
C CYS A 153 9.81 -15.09 1.54
N GLU A 154 10.28 -16.30 1.81
CA GLU A 154 10.04 -17.46 0.94
C GLU A 154 8.55 -17.77 0.82
N ARG A 155 7.82 -17.72 1.94
CA ARG A 155 6.36 -17.88 1.93
C ARG A 155 5.66 -16.76 1.16
N TRP A 156 6.06 -15.50 1.37
CA TRP A 156 5.56 -14.35 0.62
C TRP A 156 5.74 -14.54 -0.89
N LEU A 157 6.91 -14.99 -1.32
CA LEU A 157 7.21 -15.24 -2.73
C LEU A 157 6.29 -16.30 -3.33
N GLY A 158 5.93 -17.33 -2.55
CA GLY A 158 4.98 -18.37 -2.96
C GLY A 158 3.51 -17.94 -3.01
N MET A 159 3.15 -16.79 -2.42
CA MET A 159 1.76 -16.27 -2.42
C MET A 159 1.42 -15.48 -3.70
N ILE A 160 2.43 -15.08 -4.47
CA ILE A 160 2.25 -14.24 -5.66
C ILE A 160 1.73 -15.10 -6.82
N VAL A 161 0.53 -14.77 -7.28
CA VAL A 161 -0.14 -15.49 -8.39
C VAL A 161 -0.06 -14.77 -9.73
N LYS A 162 0.25 -13.45 -9.72
CA LYS A 162 0.41 -12.65 -10.94
C LYS A 162 1.36 -11.47 -10.69
N ILE A 163 2.20 -11.17 -11.67
CA ILE A 163 3.09 -10.01 -11.68
C ILE A 163 2.89 -9.22 -12.97
N GLU A 164 2.56 -7.93 -12.84
CA GLU A 164 2.40 -7.00 -13.96
C GLU A 164 3.31 -5.79 -13.78
N ASP A 165 3.94 -5.33 -14.87
CA ASP A 165 4.70 -4.10 -14.87
C ASP A 165 3.78 -2.90 -15.17
N LEU A 166 3.65 -1.99 -14.22
CA LEU A 166 2.82 -0.78 -14.32
C LEU A 166 3.67 0.49 -14.49
N THR A 167 4.95 0.35 -14.86
CA THR A 167 5.85 1.50 -14.97
C THR A 167 5.34 2.52 -15.98
N ASP A 168 4.90 2.08 -17.16
CA ASP A 168 4.45 3.00 -18.21
C ASP A 168 3.15 3.70 -17.80
N LYS A 169 2.25 3.00 -17.09
CA LYS A 169 1.07 3.61 -16.47
C LYS A 169 1.43 4.73 -15.48
N ALA A 170 2.42 4.49 -14.62
CA ALA A 170 2.87 5.50 -13.64
C ALA A 170 3.49 6.72 -14.31
N ARG A 171 4.27 6.51 -15.37
CA ARG A 171 4.92 7.59 -16.14
C ARG A 171 3.90 8.39 -16.92
N GLU A 172 2.92 7.72 -17.52
CA GLU A 172 1.84 8.38 -18.24
C GLU A 172 0.96 9.21 -17.29
N LEU A 173 0.63 8.67 -16.10
CA LEU A 173 -0.05 9.43 -15.06
C LEU A 173 0.72 10.70 -14.69
N LYS A 174 2.04 10.61 -14.51
CA LYS A 174 2.87 11.78 -14.23
C LYS A 174 2.83 12.80 -15.36
N ARG A 175 2.97 12.34 -16.61
CA ARG A 175 2.89 13.19 -17.80
C ARG A 175 1.57 13.96 -17.87
N VAL A 176 0.44 13.27 -17.69
CA VAL A 176 -0.90 13.87 -17.72
C VAL A 176 -1.06 14.90 -16.59
N ILE A 177 -0.63 14.60 -15.37
CA ILE A 177 -0.72 15.54 -14.24
C ILE A 177 0.15 16.79 -14.48
N ASP A 178 1.33 16.64 -15.10
CA ASP A 178 2.22 17.77 -15.39
C ASP A 178 1.66 18.67 -16.50
N GLU A 179 1.08 18.07 -17.53
CA GLU A 179 0.49 18.81 -18.65
C GLU A 179 -0.87 19.42 -18.32
N ARG A 180 -1.63 18.78 -17.42
CA ARG A 180 -3.00 19.17 -17.03
C ARG A 180 -3.16 19.14 -15.50
N PRO A 181 -2.60 20.13 -14.76
CA PRO A 181 -2.64 20.14 -13.31
C PRO A 181 -4.04 20.11 -12.70
N GLU A 182 -5.04 20.60 -13.42
CA GLU A 182 -6.46 20.61 -13.07
C GLU A 182 -7.21 19.30 -13.35
N VAL A 183 -6.56 18.31 -13.98
CA VAL A 183 -7.21 17.02 -14.31
C VAL A 183 -7.82 16.36 -13.07
N MET A 184 -9.05 15.89 -13.21
CA MET A 184 -9.80 15.28 -12.11
C MET A 184 -9.42 13.80 -11.97
N VAL A 185 -9.51 13.25 -10.75
CA VAL A 185 -9.14 11.85 -10.50
C VAL A 185 -10.06 10.87 -11.22
N GLU A 186 -11.32 11.25 -11.42
CA GLU A 186 -12.31 10.49 -12.18
C GLU A 186 -11.88 10.33 -13.64
N GLU A 187 -11.41 11.39 -14.27
CA GLU A 187 -10.90 11.33 -15.64
C GLU A 187 -9.64 10.46 -15.71
N LEU A 188 -8.73 10.58 -14.75
CA LEU A 188 -7.55 9.71 -14.67
C LEU A 188 -7.90 8.23 -14.48
N ARG A 189 -9.04 7.93 -13.82
CA ARG A 189 -9.57 6.57 -13.71
C ARG A 189 -10.16 6.07 -15.03
N GLU A 190 -10.91 6.91 -15.74
CA GLU A 190 -11.44 6.60 -17.07
C GLU A 190 -10.31 6.33 -18.07
N MET A 191 -9.19 7.05 -17.96
CA MET A 191 -7.96 6.79 -18.72
C MET A 191 -7.21 5.52 -18.30
N GLY A 192 -7.64 4.84 -17.23
CA GLY A 192 -7.01 3.64 -16.69
C GLY A 192 -5.67 3.88 -15.96
N LEU A 193 -5.34 5.14 -15.66
CA LEU A 193 -4.09 5.57 -15.02
C LEU A 193 -4.15 5.50 -13.49
N VAL A 194 -5.37 5.62 -12.94
CA VAL A 194 -5.63 5.48 -11.51
C VAL A 194 -6.60 4.31 -11.30
N PRO A 195 -6.23 3.28 -10.51
CA PRO A 195 -7.14 2.19 -10.20
C PRO A 195 -8.25 2.64 -9.24
N GLU A 196 -9.39 1.98 -9.30
CA GLU A 196 -10.46 2.17 -8.33
C GLU A 196 -10.16 1.38 -7.05
N GLU A 197 -9.45 2.01 -6.12
CA GLU A 197 -9.10 1.40 -4.85
C GLU A 197 -10.24 1.55 -3.84
N ARG A 198 -10.81 0.42 -3.45
CA ARG A 198 -11.94 0.31 -2.51
C ARG A 198 -11.44 -0.17 -1.15
N VAL A 199 -12.24 0.01 -0.11
CA VAL A 199 -11.90 -0.48 1.24
C VAL A 199 -11.83 -2.01 1.20
N PHE A 200 -10.73 -2.56 1.66
CA PHE A 200 -10.57 -3.98 1.91
C PHE A 200 -10.94 -4.25 3.37
N GLU A 201 -12.16 -4.77 3.59
CA GLU A 201 -12.69 -4.99 4.93
C GLU A 201 -11.95 -6.13 5.64
N ILE A 202 -11.67 -5.92 6.92
CA ILE A 202 -11.12 -6.94 7.81
C ILE A 202 -12.18 -7.20 8.88
N GLU A 203 -12.85 -8.35 8.77
CA GLU A 203 -13.91 -8.76 9.68
C GLU A 203 -13.36 -9.24 11.03
N ASP A 204 -12.15 -9.81 11.04
CA ASP A 204 -11.49 -10.30 12.24
C ASP A 204 -11.03 -9.14 13.13
N GLY A 205 -11.75 -8.92 14.24
CA GLY A 205 -11.47 -7.88 15.22
C GLY A 205 -10.10 -8.01 15.89
N GLU A 206 -9.55 -9.22 16.05
CA GLU A 206 -8.22 -9.41 16.62
C GLU A 206 -7.13 -8.98 15.64
N VAL A 207 -7.32 -9.24 14.34
CA VAL A 207 -6.44 -8.71 13.30
C VAL A 207 -6.49 -7.18 13.28
N ARG A 208 -7.69 -6.57 13.29
CA ARG A 208 -7.83 -5.10 13.32
C ARG A 208 -7.12 -4.46 14.51
N LYS A 209 -7.31 -5.03 15.70
CA LYS A 209 -6.68 -4.60 16.94
C LYS A 209 -5.16 -4.72 16.86
N LYS A 210 -4.64 -5.85 16.36
CA LYS A 210 -3.20 -6.08 16.15
C LYS A 210 -2.59 -5.09 15.16
N LEU A 211 -3.33 -4.71 14.12
CA LEU A 211 -2.92 -3.69 13.16
C LEU A 211 -3.06 -2.26 13.71
N GLY A 212 -3.65 -2.08 14.88
CA GLY A 212 -3.89 -0.78 15.50
C GLY A 212 -4.85 0.11 14.69
N MET A 213 -5.76 -0.50 13.93
CA MET A 213 -6.72 0.21 13.07
C MET A 213 -7.71 1.04 13.88
N ASP A 214 -8.09 0.53 15.06
CA ASP A 214 -9.10 1.13 15.93
C ASP A 214 -8.46 1.95 17.07
N TRP A 215 -7.14 2.20 17.02
CA TRP A 215 -6.50 3.10 17.97
C TRP A 215 -6.93 4.55 17.70
N PRO A 216 -7.15 5.37 18.77
CA PRO A 216 -7.49 6.76 18.59
C PRO A 216 -6.44 7.46 17.72
N SER A 217 -6.90 8.35 16.82
CA SER A 217 -5.99 9.22 16.11
C SER A 217 -5.25 10.06 17.14
N SER A 218 -3.93 9.88 17.23
CA SER A 218 -3.08 10.89 17.85
C SER A 218 -3.15 12.11 16.95
N GLU A 219 -4.16 12.95 17.13
CA GLU A 219 -4.14 14.28 16.56
C GLU A 219 -2.88 14.96 17.09
N VAL A 220 -2.06 15.33 16.13
CA VAL A 220 -1.00 16.31 16.17
C VAL A 220 -1.29 17.33 17.28
N SER A 221 -0.49 17.32 18.34
CA SER A 221 -0.22 18.55 19.08
C SER A 221 0.30 19.54 18.06
N VAL A 222 -0.57 20.44 17.63
CA VAL A 222 -0.18 21.61 16.85
C VAL A 222 0.38 22.58 17.90
N GLU A 223 1.69 22.61 18.04
CA GLU A 223 2.43 23.81 18.47
C GLU A 223 3.05 24.44 17.23
#